data_AF-A0A1B0DGZ2-F1
#
_entry.id   AF-A0A1B0DGZ2-F1
#
_cell.length_a   1.000
_cell.length_b   1.000
_cell.length_c   1.000
_cell.angle_alpha   90.00
_cell.angle_beta   90.00
_cell.angle_gamma   90.00
#
_symmetry.space_group_name_H-M   'P 1'
#
loop_
_entity.id
_entity.type
_entity.pdbx_description
1 polymer ?
#
loop_
_entity_poly.entity_id
_entity_poly.type
_entity_poly.pdbx_seq_one_letter_code
_entity_poly.pdbx_strand_id
1 'polypeptide(L)'
;VCAFICDSKARAWIAGVIGHTGHHGCGKCNQVGITINSRVVYSTKCGELRSDDGFRQRTDTDHIKFPYPYGLEMANIKMVSQLPLCPMHLVYLGVLRSMGALWMNPKRKDLIVFFFVKNWKATQARQFLLYSGPIVLKKILNEEYYEHFLLLSVAIRILSCKVFVQDDTCIDHADTMLRKFVEDYPKLYGAEVVIDHLSGVDLCRGKTTRGNGSLECVDCGISVHEKCANLPPPTLSSIAQGHSSYKCSECKKKEFSAKRASICGESYTLGSLHNRLEDLSSLVTQKFEDLLKELREENVALRNRQCELEEKNVQHERRILALEEQVFALSSEADYRMQRENLASVEVQNIPNELLRENNVELAAEVFNSALDVDVALSEIENAHVMKIGSERKKNMLVVKLKSEGVKTKIINARREKNRSNNYGGIFLSGVKIFVNERLTKRRREMLSMARERGRKLDFKFVWVDNGVVKMRKREGE
;
A
#
# COMPACT_ATOMS: atom_id res chain seq x y z
N VAL A 1 26.12 4.93 0.59
CA VAL A 1 24.75 5.46 0.38
C VAL A 1 24.83 6.64 -0.57
N CYS A 2 24.07 6.63 -1.68
CA CYS A 2 24.12 7.71 -2.67
C CYS A 2 23.27 8.93 -2.27
N ALA A 3 22.13 8.72 -1.59
CA ALA A 3 21.29 9.78 -1.04
C ALA A 3 20.36 9.25 0.07
N PHE A 4 19.93 10.12 0.97
CA PHE A 4 18.89 9.86 1.97
C PHE A 4 17.63 10.66 1.61
N ILE A 5 16.58 9.98 1.17
CA ILE A 5 15.31 10.61 0.78
C ILE A 5 14.34 10.52 1.96
N CYS A 6 13.92 11.66 2.48
CA CYS A 6 12.96 11.75 3.57
C CYS A 6 12.09 13.00 3.41
N ASP A 7 10.96 13.06 4.12
CA ASP A 7 10.08 14.22 4.11
C ASP A 7 10.76 15.47 4.72
N SER A 8 10.19 16.66 4.50
CA SER A 8 10.79 17.92 4.92
C SER A 8 10.98 18.06 6.44
N LYS A 9 10.17 17.38 7.27
CA LYS A 9 10.30 17.40 8.74
C LYS A 9 11.41 16.45 9.18
N ALA A 10 11.40 15.22 8.66
CA ALA A 10 12.43 14.23 8.91
C ALA A 10 13.81 14.72 8.43
N ARG A 11 13.88 15.32 7.24
CA ARG A 11 15.12 15.91 6.70
C ARG A 11 15.70 16.97 7.63
N ALA A 12 14.85 17.89 8.09
CA ALA A 12 15.29 18.96 8.99
C ALA A 12 15.70 18.44 10.37
N TRP A 13 14.98 17.44 10.88
CA TRP A 13 15.33 16.79 12.15
C TRP A 13 16.67 16.07 12.04
N ILE A 14 16.82 15.19 11.05
CA ILE A 14 18.02 14.38 10.86
C ILE A 14 19.27 15.22 10.59
N ALA A 15 19.14 16.30 9.80
CA ALA A 15 20.26 17.20 9.50
C ALA A 15 20.51 18.24 10.62
N GLY A 16 19.64 18.34 11.62
CA GLY A 16 19.78 19.33 12.68
C GLY A 16 19.67 20.78 12.19
N VAL A 17 18.77 21.05 11.25
CA VAL A 17 18.58 22.38 10.63
C VAL A 17 17.22 22.98 10.94
N ILE A 18 17.06 24.28 10.67
CA ILE A 18 15.77 24.96 10.69
C ILE A 18 14.80 24.26 9.73
N GLY A 19 13.57 24.05 10.20
CA GLY A 19 12.53 23.38 9.44
C GLY A 19 12.03 24.23 8.27
N HIS A 20 11.39 23.59 7.29
CA HIS A 20 10.86 24.25 6.09
C HIS A 20 9.93 25.45 6.38
N THR A 21 9.27 25.49 7.54
CA THR A 21 8.38 26.59 7.97
C THR A 21 9.10 27.74 8.69
N GLY A 22 10.42 27.69 8.89
CA GLY A 22 11.19 28.75 9.53
C GLY A 22 11.76 29.74 8.52
N HIS A 23 12.16 30.94 8.95
CA HIS A 23 12.72 31.97 8.06
C HIS A 23 14.01 31.54 7.35
N HIS A 24 14.87 30.79 8.02
CA HIS A 24 16.10 30.23 7.45
C HIS A 24 15.94 28.74 7.11
N GLY A 25 14.76 28.31 6.67
CA GLY A 25 14.41 26.88 6.51
C GLY A 25 14.76 26.24 5.16
N CYS A 26 15.10 27.03 4.13
CA CYS A 26 15.52 26.48 2.84
C CYS A 26 16.73 25.58 3.06
N GLY A 27 16.76 24.37 2.50
CA GLY A 27 17.88 23.44 2.68
C GLY A 27 19.01 23.56 1.67
N LYS A 28 18.83 24.39 0.63
CA LYS A 28 19.73 24.45 -0.54
C LYS A 28 20.41 25.81 -0.72
N CYS A 29 19.80 26.90 -0.26
CA CYS A 29 20.40 28.23 -0.34
C CYS A 29 20.07 29.10 0.88
N ASN A 30 20.89 30.12 1.10
CA ASN A 30 20.84 31.03 2.26
C ASN A 30 19.70 32.08 2.24
N GLN A 31 18.69 31.89 1.39
CA GLN A 31 17.57 32.83 1.35
C GLN A 31 16.80 32.86 2.68
N VAL A 32 16.31 34.05 3.02
CA VAL A 32 15.50 34.29 4.22
C VAL A 32 14.05 34.48 3.79
N GLY A 33 13.16 33.65 4.33
CA GLY A 33 11.73 33.77 4.11
C GLY A 33 11.13 34.93 4.89
N ILE A 34 10.01 35.47 4.42
CA ILE A 34 9.24 36.55 5.06
C ILE A 34 7.87 36.01 5.49
N THR A 35 7.29 36.55 6.57
CA THR A 35 5.96 36.13 7.01
C THR A 35 4.88 36.93 6.32
N ILE A 36 4.02 36.26 5.55
CA ILE A 36 2.81 36.82 4.92
C ILE A 36 1.61 35.99 5.36
N ASN A 37 0.56 36.61 5.89
CA ASN A 37 -0.67 35.93 6.31
C ASN A 37 -0.43 34.70 7.21
N SER A 38 0.47 34.83 8.19
CA SER A 38 0.87 33.75 9.12
C SER A 38 1.58 32.55 8.47
N ARG A 39 2.15 32.72 7.27
CA ARG A 39 2.98 31.72 6.59
C ARG A 39 4.34 32.31 6.25
N VAL A 40 5.40 31.52 6.39
CA VAL A 40 6.71 31.89 5.85
C VAL A 40 6.69 31.65 4.35
N VAL A 41 7.10 32.66 3.59
CA VAL A 41 7.14 32.66 2.14
C VAL A 41 8.56 32.95 1.72
N TYR A 42 9.08 32.12 0.81
CA TYR A 42 10.43 32.28 0.30
C TYR A 42 10.47 33.15 -0.92
N SER A 43 11.66 33.70 -1.09
CA SER A 43 11.97 34.53 -2.20
C SER A 43 12.15 33.70 -3.47
N THR A 44 12.75 34.44 -4.35
CA THR A 44 12.72 34.50 -5.74
C THR A 44 13.40 33.33 -6.44
N LYS A 45 14.28 33.74 -7.33
CA LYS A 45 15.68 33.95 -6.93
C LYS A 45 16.14 33.10 -5.74
N CYS A 46 16.87 32.06 -6.10
CA CYS A 46 17.77 31.37 -5.21
C CYS A 46 18.77 32.35 -4.59
N GLY A 47 19.00 32.24 -3.28
CA GLY A 47 20.17 32.83 -2.63
C GLY A 47 21.45 32.08 -2.99
N GLU A 48 22.53 32.35 -2.27
CA GLU A 48 23.78 31.61 -2.44
C GLU A 48 23.57 30.15 -2.04
N LEU A 49 24.04 29.24 -2.89
CA LEU A 49 23.91 27.80 -2.67
C LEU A 49 24.76 27.38 -1.47
N ARG A 50 24.18 26.56 -0.60
CA ARG A 50 24.93 25.92 0.48
C ARG A 50 25.84 24.84 -0.10
N SER A 51 26.98 24.66 0.55
CA SER A 51 27.93 23.58 0.26
C SER A 51 28.05 22.65 1.46
N ASP A 52 28.48 21.41 1.21
CA ASP A 52 28.74 20.45 2.30
C ASP A 52 29.88 20.93 3.21
N ASP A 53 30.88 21.62 2.65
CA ASP A 53 32.00 22.17 3.42
C ASP A 53 31.56 23.35 4.29
N GLY A 54 30.75 24.26 3.74
CA GLY A 54 30.16 25.36 4.52
C GLY A 54 29.29 24.84 5.67
N PHE A 55 28.54 23.75 5.43
CA PHE A 55 27.76 23.09 6.48
C PHE A 55 28.66 22.57 7.60
N ARG A 56 29.73 21.82 7.28
CA ARG A 56 30.70 21.28 8.26
C ARG A 56 31.42 22.36 9.04
N GLN A 57 31.76 23.47 8.36
CA GLN A 57 32.41 24.63 8.95
C GLN A 57 31.45 25.55 9.72
N ARG A 58 30.14 25.25 9.71
CA ARG A 58 29.11 26.03 10.39
C ARG A 58 29.05 27.49 9.93
N THR A 59 29.22 27.74 8.63
CA THR A 59 29.21 29.09 8.07
C THR A 59 27.83 29.77 8.10
N ASP A 60 26.74 28.99 8.09
CA ASP A 60 25.36 29.47 8.18
C ASP A 60 24.75 29.10 9.55
N THR A 61 25.03 29.94 10.55
CA THR A 61 24.58 29.74 11.94
C THR A 61 23.07 29.91 12.12
N ASP A 62 22.41 30.63 11.21
CA ASP A 62 20.96 30.86 11.28
C ASP A 62 20.17 29.65 10.77
N HIS A 63 20.76 28.86 9.87
CA HIS A 63 20.17 27.61 9.36
C HIS A 63 20.47 26.38 10.23
N ILE A 64 21.65 26.32 10.85
CA ILE A 64 22.14 25.14 11.56
C ILE A 64 21.85 25.26 13.07
N LYS A 65 21.13 24.30 13.64
CA LYS A 65 20.71 24.36 15.06
C LYS A 65 21.81 24.01 16.05
N PHE A 66 22.77 23.18 15.64
CA PHE A 66 23.76 22.60 16.54
C PHE A 66 25.18 23.04 16.16
N PRO A 67 25.99 23.53 17.11
CA PRO A 67 27.37 23.94 16.86
C PRO A 67 28.33 22.74 16.69
N TYR A 68 27.83 21.50 16.83
CA TYR A 68 28.57 20.25 16.70
C TYR A 68 27.87 19.30 15.71
N PRO A 69 28.56 18.27 15.19
CA PRO A 69 27.95 17.28 14.30
C PRO A 69 26.72 16.60 14.91
N TYR A 70 25.61 16.55 14.17
CA TYR A 70 24.34 16.01 14.63
C TYR A 70 23.76 15.00 13.64
N GLY A 71 23.10 13.95 14.15
CA GLY A 71 22.34 13.02 13.33
C GLY A 71 23.20 12.33 12.28
N LEU A 72 22.79 12.42 11.00
CA LEU A 72 23.54 11.76 9.91
C LEU A 72 24.91 12.38 9.64
N GLU A 73 25.17 13.60 10.10
CA GLU A 73 26.51 14.19 9.98
C GLU A 73 27.56 13.40 10.80
N MET A 74 27.16 12.82 11.93
CA MET A 74 28.05 11.97 12.76
C MET A 74 28.52 10.72 12.01
N ALA A 75 27.75 10.28 11.00
CA ALA A 75 28.10 9.18 10.12
C ALA A 75 28.86 9.64 8.85
N ASN A 76 29.42 10.86 8.87
CA ASN A 76 30.16 11.48 7.76
C ASN A 76 29.35 11.62 6.46
N ILE A 77 28.02 11.77 6.57
CA ILE A 77 27.14 11.99 5.42
C ILE A 77 27.12 13.48 5.06
N LYS A 78 27.07 13.77 3.76
CA LYS A 78 27.04 15.13 3.21
C LYS A 78 25.63 15.74 3.34
N MET A 79 25.46 16.70 4.23
CA MET A 79 24.14 17.21 4.62
C MET A 79 23.45 18.06 3.54
N VAL A 80 24.18 18.56 2.54
CA VAL A 80 23.61 19.34 1.44
C VAL A 80 23.44 18.49 0.19
N SER A 81 24.47 17.78 -0.27
CA SER A 81 24.41 17.01 -1.53
C SER A 81 23.69 15.67 -1.40
N GLN A 82 23.86 14.94 -0.28
CA GLN A 82 23.27 13.60 -0.09
C GLN A 82 21.89 13.62 0.58
N LEU A 83 21.35 14.78 0.92
CA LEU A 83 19.97 14.98 1.37
C LEU A 83 19.18 15.78 0.32
N PRO A 84 18.71 15.14 -0.77
CA PRO A 84 17.89 15.79 -1.79
C PRO A 84 16.52 16.21 -1.22
N LEU A 85 15.89 17.19 -1.89
CA LEU A 85 14.50 17.54 -1.59
C LEU A 85 13.57 16.45 -2.13
N CYS A 86 12.61 16.02 -1.31
CA CYS A 86 11.67 14.97 -1.71
C CYS A 86 10.55 15.56 -2.60
N PRO A 87 10.41 15.12 -3.87
CA PRO A 87 9.39 15.64 -4.78
C PRO A 87 7.97 15.28 -4.33
N MET A 88 7.82 14.23 -3.51
CA MET A 88 6.53 13.73 -3.03
C MET A 88 5.75 14.80 -2.25
N HIS A 89 6.42 15.45 -1.29
CA HIS A 89 5.80 16.46 -0.45
C HIS A 89 5.89 17.86 -1.05
N LEU A 90 6.99 18.16 -1.73
CA LEU A 90 7.23 19.48 -2.31
C LEU A 90 6.37 19.71 -3.56
N VAL A 91 6.43 18.80 -4.54
CA VAL A 91 5.84 18.99 -5.87
C VAL A 91 4.44 18.37 -5.93
N TYR A 92 4.34 17.06 -5.69
CA TYR A 92 3.06 16.36 -5.91
C TYR A 92 2.00 16.77 -4.90
N LEU A 93 2.35 16.90 -3.62
CA LEU A 93 1.40 17.37 -2.62
C LEU A 93 1.41 18.89 -2.48
N GLY A 94 2.57 19.52 -2.28
CA GLY A 94 2.67 20.96 -2.00
C GLY A 94 2.15 21.81 -3.16
N VAL A 95 2.85 21.79 -4.29
CA VAL A 95 2.54 22.63 -5.46
C VAL A 95 1.15 22.32 -6.02
N LEU A 96 0.85 21.04 -6.29
CA LEU A 96 -0.39 20.65 -6.95
C LEU A 96 -1.64 20.94 -6.08
N ARG A 97 -1.58 20.75 -4.76
CA ARG A 97 -2.70 21.10 -3.88
C ARG A 97 -2.90 22.60 -3.78
N SER A 98 -1.82 23.39 -3.80
CA SER A 98 -1.90 24.85 -3.81
C SER A 98 -2.63 25.33 -5.07
N MET A 99 -2.18 24.89 -6.25
CA MET A 99 -2.80 25.23 -7.53
C MET A 99 -4.26 24.76 -7.59
N GLY A 100 -4.53 23.50 -7.20
CA GLY A 100 -5.88 22.94 -7.17
C GLY A 100 -6.86 23.70 -6.27
N ALA A 101 -6.39 24.22 -5.14
CA ALA A 101 -7.22 25.05 -4.26
C ALA A 101 -7.54 26.41 -4.86
N LEU A 102 -6.61 26.98 -5.64
CA LEU A 102 -6.76 28.29 -6.28
C LEU A 102 -7.63 28.26 -7.54
N TRP A 103 -7.66 27.14 -8.25
CA TRP A 103 -8.55 26.93 -9.38
C TRP A 103 -10.02 26.72 -8.97
N MET A 104 -10.30 26.60 -7.67
CA MET A 104 -11.68 26.50 -7.18
C MET A 104 -12.37 27.86 -7.24
N ASN A 105 -13.28 28.02 -8.22
CA ASN A 105 -14.20 29.14 -8.24
C ASN A 105 -15.44 28.81 -7.37
N PRO A 106 -15.71 29.55 -6.28
CA PRO A 106 -16.86 29.28 -5.40
C PRO A 106 -18.22 29.38 -6.10
N LYS A 107 -18.30 29.96 -7.31
CA LYS A 107 -19.52 30.09 -8.10
C LYS A 107 -19.77 28.95 -9.11
N ARG A 108 -18.81 28.03 -9.33
CA ARG A 108 -18.98 26.86 -10.23
C ARG A 108 -18.85 25.55 -9.46
N LYS A 109 -19.98 25.04 -8.95
CA LYS A 109 -20.09 23.82 -8.13
C LYS A 109 -19.97 22.51 -8.93
N ASP A 110 -19.92 22.65 -10.25
CA ASP A 110 -19.92 21.61 -11.29
C ASP A 110 -18.53 20.98 -11.51
N LEU A 111 -17.47 21.56 -10.94
CA LEU A 111 -16.10 21.03 -11.00
C LEU A 111 -15.75 20.18 -9.77
N ILE A 112 -16.44 19.04 -9.64
CA ILE A 112 -16.25 18.01 -8.61
C ILE A 112 -14.80 17.48 -8.53
N VAL A 113 -14.01 17.63 -9.60
CA VAL A 113 -12.61 17.16 -9.70
C VAL A 113 -11.69 17.79 -8.64
N PHE A 114 -11.86 19.08 -8.31
CA PHE A 114 -10.94 19.80 -7.42
C PHE A 114 -11.21 19.58 -5.93
N PHE A 115 -12.42 19.17 -5.56
CA PHE A 115 -12.77 18.83 -4.17
C PHE A 115 -11.93 17.64 -3.65
N PHE A 116 -11.56 16.71 -4.54
CA PHE A 116 -10.79 15.52 -4.18
C PHE A 116 -9.28 15.74 -4.08
N VAL A 117 -8.72 16.77 -4.74
CA VAL A 117 -7.26 17.00 -4.78
C VAL A 117 -6.66 17.22 -3.39
N LYS A 118 -7.42 17.84 -2.47
CA LYS A 118 -7.01 18.01 -1.05
C LYS A 118 -6.83 16.66 -0.32
N ASN A 119 -7.60 15.64 -0.70
CA ASN A 119 -7.61 14.32 -0.08
C ASN A 119 -6.71 13.30 -0.79
N TRP A 120 -6.08 13.68 -1.91
CA TRP A 120 -5.22 12.76 -2.66
C TRP A 120 -3.95 12.40 -1.91
N LYS A 121 -3.59 11.12 -1.98
CA LYS A 121 -2.24 10.64 -1.63
C LYS A 121 -1.25 11.11 -2.70
N ALA A 122 0.04 11.18 -2.34
CA ALA A 122 1.07 11.67 -3.25
C ALA A 122 1.19 10.85 -4.55
N THR A 123 0.88 9.55 -4.50
CA THR A 123 0.85 8.68 -5.68
C THR A 123 -0.23 9.07 -6.68
N GLN A 124 -1.41 9.45 -6.19
CA GLN A 124 -2.52 9.94 -7.02
C GLN A 124 -2.19 11.31 -7.60
N ALA A 125 -1.63 12.21 -6.79
CA ALA A 125 -1.16 13.51 -7.26
C ALA A 125 -0.05 13.40 -8.31
N ARG A 126 0.88 12.45 -8.16
CA ARG A 126 1.91 12.14 -9.16
C ARG A 126 1.29 11.64 -10.47
N GLN A 127 0.35 10.70 -10.39
CA GLN A 127 -0.34 10.17 -11.58
C GLN A 127 -1.09 11.27 -12.32
N PHE A 128 -1.73 12.18 -11.58
CA PHE A 128 -2.40 13.33 -12.18
C PHE A 128 -1.41 14.29 -12.84
N LEU A 129 -0.37 14.74 -12.12
CA LEU A 129 0.61 15.67 -12.67
C LEU A 129 1.30 15.13 -13.92
N LEU A 130 1.63 13.84 -13.97
CA LEU A 130 2.44 13.25 -15.03
C LEU A 130 1.66 12.69 -16.23
N TYR A 131 0.36 12.44 -16.09
CA TYR A 131 -0.41 11.69 -17.10
C TYR A 131 -1.80 12.28 -17.35
N SER A 132 -2.71 12.24 -16.36
CA SER A 132 -4.12 12.58 -16.61
C SER A 132 -4.40 14.08 -16.58
N GLY A 133 -3.61 14.86 -15.85
CA GLY A 133 -3.77 16.31 -15.67
C GLY A 133 -3.77 17.10 -16.99
N PRO A 134 -2.81 16.92 -17.91
CA PRO A 134 -2.81 17.62 -19.20
C PRO A 134 -4.10 17.41 -20.00
N ILE A 135 -4.67 16.20 -19.96
CA ILE A 135 -5.88 15.86 -20.72
C ILE A 135 -7.11 16.45 -20.02
N VAL A 136 -7.22 16.26 -18.71
CA VAL A 136 -8.38 16.67 -17.92
C VAL A 136 -8.49 18.19 -17.84
N LEU A 137 -7.37 18.89 -17.63
CA LEU A 137 -7.37 20.32 -17.39
C LEU A 137 -7.54 21.17 -18.65
N LYS A 138 -7.26 20.63 -19.85
CA LYS A 138 -7.36 21.35 -21.14
C LYS A 138 -8.74 21.93 -21.41
N LYS A 139 -9.80 21.27 -20.95
CA LYS A 139 -11.20 21.71 -21.15
C LYS A 139 -11.78 22.41 -19.90
N ILE A 140 -10.99 22.55 -18.85
CA ILE A 140 -11.44 23.02 -17.53
C ILE A 140 -10.83 24.38 -17.18
N LEU A 141 -9.52 24.53 -17.35
CA LEU A 141 -8.80 25.75 -17.05
C LEU A 141 -8.83 26.70 -18.26
N ASN A 142 -8.66 27.99 -18.00
CA ASN A 142 -8.36 28.93 -19.08
C ASN A 142 -6.95 28.64 -19.64
N GLU A 143 -6.65 29.23 -20.79
CA GLU A 143 -5.40 28.99 -21.50
C GLU A 143 -4.17 29.32 -20.65
N GLU A 144 -4.14 30.48 -20.00
CA GLU A 144 -3.01 30.92 -19.16
C GLU A 144 -2.71 29.98 -17.98
N TYR A 145 -3.72 29.53 -17.23
CA TYR A 145 -3.54 28.58 -16.12
C TYR A 145 -3.20 27.18 -16.62
N TYR A 146 -3.71 26.79 -17.79
CA TYR A 146 -3.43 25.49 -18.41
C TYR A 146 -1.99 25.41 -18.90
N GLU A 147 -1.52 26.42 -19.65
CA GLU A 147 -0.13 26.52 -20.11
C GLU A 147 0.84 26.53 -18.92
N HIS A 148 0.50 27.30 -17.88
CA HIS A 148 1.28 27.31 -16.65
C HIS A 148 1.35 25.94 -15.97
N PHE A 149 0.23 25.19 -15.93
CA PHE A 149 0.26 23.80 -15.45
C PHE A 149 1.13 22.89 -16.33
N LEU A 150 1.12 23.07 -17.64
CA LEU A 150 1.93 22.28 -18.57
C LEU A 150 3.43 22.48 -18.34
N LEU A 151 3.89 23.70 -18.01
CA LEU A 151 5.30 23.94 -17.65
C LEU A 151 5.77 23.01 -16.54
N LEU A 152 4.97 22.85 -15.48
CA LEU A 152 5.27 21.94 -14.38
C LEU A 152 5.14 20.47 -14.79
N SER A 153 4.05 20.11 -15.48
CA SER A 153 3.79 18.73 -15.91
C SER A 153 4.91 18.19 -16.80
N VAL A 154 5.31 18.95 -17.82
CA VAL A 154 6.33 18.55 -18.79
C VAL A 154 7.71 18.52 -18.15
N ALA A 155 8.09 19.54 -17.37
CA ALA A 155 9.39 19.54 -16.69
C ALA A 155 9.55 18.35 -15.74
N ILE A 156 8.54 18.06 -14.92
CA ILE A 156 8.58 16.95 -13.97
C ILE A 156 8.51 15.59 -14.69
N ARG A 157 7.86 15.52 -15.86
CA ARG A 157 7.88 14.33 -16.73
C ARG A 157 9.27 14.04 -17.25
N ILE A 158 9.97 15.05 -17.76
CA ILE A 158 11.36 14.93 -18.23
C ILE A 158 12.25 14.41 -17.09
N LEU A 159 12.20 15.08 -15.93
CA LEU A 159 13.02 14.72 -14.77
C LEU A 159 12.66 13.36 -14.14
N SER A 160 11.46 12.82 -14.42
CA SER A 160 11.00 11.51 -13.93
C SER A 160 11.23 10.38 -14.94
N CYS A 161 11.57 10.69 -16.19
CA CYS A 161 11.74 9.71 -17.26
C CYS A 161 13.20 9.27 -17.33
N LYS A 162 13.46 7.97 -17.21
CA LYS A 162 14.83 7.41 -17.25
C LYS A 162 15.57 7.71 -18.56
N VAL A 163 14.85 7.90 -19.66
CA VAL A 163 15.44 8.19 -20.96
C VAL A 163 15.76 9.68 -21.09
N PHE A 164 14.81 10.56 -20.79
CA PHE A 164 15.00 12.01 -20.98
C PHE A 164 15.95 12.62 -19.95
N VAL A 165 16.05 12.05 -18.74
CA VAL A 165 16.98 12.54 -17.71
C VAL A 165 18.45 12.23 -18.02
N GLN A 166 18.73 11.45 -19.07
CA GLN A 166 20.11 11.16 -19.51
C GLN A 166 20.61 12.17 -20.55
N ASP A 167 19.73 13.04 -21.05
CA ASP A 167 20.04 14.05 -22.06
C ASP A 167 20.11 15.43 -21.41
N ASP A 168 21.31 16.02 -21.40
CA ASP A 168 21.56 17.34 -20.80
C ASP A 168 20.68 18.43 -21.42
N THR A 169 20.37 18.33 -22.71
CA THR A 169 19.46 19.29 -23.35
C THR A 169 18.06 19.20 -22.76
N CYS A 170 17.55 17.99 -22.52
CA CYS A 170 16.25 17.79 -21.88
C CYS A 170 16.24 18.33 -20.45
N ILE A 171 17.34 18.19 -19.71
CA ILE A 171 17.49 18.76 -18.36
C ILE A 171 17.44 20.29 -18.41
N ASP A 172 18.14 20.92 -19.35
CA ASP A 172 18.14 22.39 -19.52
C ASP A 172 16.74 22.91 -19.87
N HIS A 173 16.00 22.19 -20.71
CA HIS A 173 14.60 22.51 -21.01
C HIS A 173 13.72 22.39 -19.76
N ALA A 174 13.89 21.35 -18.95
CA ALA A 174 13.14 21.17 -17.71
C ALA A 174 13.47 22.28 -16.69
N ASP A 175 14.73 22.68 -16.55
CA ASP A 175 15.15 23.79 -15.69
C ASP A 175 14.54 25.12 -16.16
N THR A 176 14.57 25.38 -17.47
CA THR A 176 13.97 26.58 -18.07
C THR A 176 12.46 26.64 -17.82
N MET A 177 11.75 25.52 -18.01
CA MET A 177 10.31 25.43 -17.73
C MET A 177 10.00 25.63 -16.25
N LEU A 178 10.80 25.04 -15.34
CA LEU A 178 10.62 25.24 -13.90
C LEU A 178 10.88 26.69 -13.53
N ARG A 179 11.93 27.34 -14.00
CA ARG A 179 12.18 28.77 -13.73
C ARG A 179 11.03 29.65 -14.21
N LYS A 180 10.50 29.38 -15.40
CA LYS A 180 9.37 30.12 -15.97
C LYS A 180 8.08 29.89 -15.17
N PHE A 181 7.76 28.62 -14.84
CA PHE A 181 6.63 28.27 -13.97
C PHE A 181 6.68 29.07 -12.68
N VAL A 182 7.87 29.12 -12.10
CA VAL A 182 8.08 29.78 -10.85
C VAL A 182 7.89 31.29 -10.98
N GLU A 183 8.51 31.92 -11.98
CA GLU A 183 8.40 33.36 -12.24
C GLU A 183 6.96 33.82 -12.53
N ASP A 184 6.18 32.99 -13.25
CA ASP A 184 4.81 33.31 -13.65
C ASP A 184 3.79 33.01 -12.54
N TYR A 185 4.15 32.20 -11.54
CA TYR A 185 3.26 31.81 -10.43
C TYR A 185 2.62 33.02 -9.73
N PRO A 186 3.35 34.07 -9.31
CA PRO A 186 2.77 35.19 -8.58
C PRO A 186 1.91 36.10 -9.47
N LYS A 187 2.21 36.15 -10.77
CA LYS A 187 1.42 36.90 -11.77
C LYS A 187 0.03 36.28 -11.93
N LEU A 188 -0.04 34.95 -11.91
CA LEU A 188 -1.28 34.19 -12.11
C LEU A 188 -2.07 33.96 -10.82
N TYR A 189 -1.39 33.68 -9.70
CA TYR A 189 -2.03 33.25 -8.46
C TYR A 189 -1.97 34.28 -7.32
N GLY A 190 -1.24 35.39 -7.52
CA GLY A 190 -1.00 36.43 -6.53
C GLY A 190 0.20 36.14 -5.63
N ALA A 191 0.91 37.20 -5.23
CA ALA A 191 2.12 37.13 -4.39
C ALA A 191 1.87 36.57 -2.97
N GLU A 192 0.61 36.55 -2.52
CA GLU A 192 0.22 36.08 -1.18
C GLU A 192 0.08 34.55 -1.07
N VAL A 193 0.12 33.82 -2.19
CA VAL A 193 -0.08 32.35 -2.25
C VAL A 193 1.18 31.60 -2.69
N VAL A 194 2.33 32.24 -2.61
CA VAL A 194 3.61 31.64 -2.98
C VAL A 194 3.84 30.39 -2.14
N ILE A 195 3.91 29.26 -2.83
CA ILE A 195 4.27 27.95 -2.28
C ILE A 195 5.65 28.08 -1.65
N ASP A 196 5.83 27.49 -0.46
CA ASP A 196 7.15 27.25 0.13
C ASP A 196 8.13 26.78 -0.97
N HIS A 197 9.03 27.70 -1.37
CA HIS A 197 10.19 27.55 -2.27
C HIS A 197 10.10 27.94 -3.76
N LEU A 198 9.23 28.86 -4.22
CA LEU A 198 9.27 29.27 -5.64
C LEU A 198 8.98 30.78 -5.90
N SER A 199 9.96 31.45 -6.50
CA SER A 199 10.12 32.83 -6.99
C SER A 199 8.95 33.73 -7.58
N GLY A 200 8.56 34.92 -7.03
CA GLY A 200 8.42 36.23 -7.79
C GLY A 200 7.70 37.51 -7.24
N VAL A 201 8.43 38.57 -6.79
CA VAL A 201 8.13 40.05 -6.74
C VAL A 201 7.25 40.71 -5.63
N ASP A 202 7.85 41.73 -4.98
CA ASP A 202 7.25 42.73 -4.05
C ASP A 202 6.67 43.97 -4.78
N LEU A 203 5.46 44.40 -4.38
CA LEU A 203 4.95 45.77 -4.59
C LEU A 203 4.86 46.50 -3.24
N CYS A 204 5.56 47.64 -3.11
CA CYS A 204 5.41 48.53 -1.96
C CYS A 204 4.04 49.25 -2.02
N ARG A 205 3.17 49.07 -1.02
CA ARG A 205 1.84 49.70 -0.91
C ARG A 205 1.82 51.02 -0.10
N GLY A 206 2.94 51.76 -0.04
CA GLY A 206 3.01 53.05 0.65
C GLY A 206 2.66 54.23 -0.27
N LYS A 207 1.73 55.12 0.12
CA LYS A 207 1.51 56.40 -0.57
C LYS A 207 2.70 57.34 -0.29
N THR A 208 3.39 57.80 -1.32
CA THR A 208 4.42 58.85 -1.23
C THR A 208 3.76 60.20 -0.92
N THR A 209 3.97 60.73 0.28
CA THR A 209 3.69 62.14 0.59
C THR A 209 4.93 62.97 0.25
N ARG A 210 4.76 64.04 -0.52
CA ARG A 210 5.86 64.98 -0.84
C ARG A 210 6.36 65.63 0.45
N GLY A 211 7.60 65.34 0.81
CA GLY A 211 8.30 65.99 1.92
C GLY A 211 9.13 65.01 2.73
N ASN A 212 10.43 64.97 2.44
CA ASN A 212 11.52 64.25 3.12
C ASN A 212 11.66 62.75 2.78
N GLY A 213 12.57 62.45 1.84
CA GLY A 213 13.10 61.10 1.60
C GLY A 213 12.70 60.41 0.30
N SER A 214 12.28 61.16 -0.73
CA SER A 214 11.88 60.62 -2.04
C SER A 214 12.84 61.03 -3.17
N LEU A 215 13.34 60.06 -3.94
CA LEU A 215 14.15 60.27 -5.14
C LEU A 215 13.28 60.22 -6.39
N GLU A 216 13.43 61.19 -7.28
CA GLU A 216 12.69 61.27 -8.56
C GLU A 216 13.59 60.90 -9.74
N CYS A 217 13.11 60.01 -10.60
CA CYS A 217 13.85 59.57 -11.78
C CYS A 217 13.89 60.68 -12.83
N VAL A 218 15.08 61.11 -13.27
CA VAL A 218 15.22 62.15 -14.31
C VAL A 218 14.62 61.76 -15.67
N ASP A 219 14.55 60.47 -16.00
CA ASP A 219 14.08 60.03 -17.32
C ASP A 219 12.57 59.83 -17.40
N CYS A 220 11.89 59.53 -16.28
CA CYS A 220 10.46 59.17 -16.29
C CYS A 220 9.62 59.80 -15.18
N GLY A 221 10.21 60.62 -14.30
CA GLY A 221 9.49 61.33 -13.23
C GLY A 221 8.94 60.44 -12.11
N ILE A 222 9.26 59.14 -12.10
CA ILE A 222 8.79 58.24 -11.04
C ILE A 222 9.53 58.55 -9.73
N SER A 223 8.76 58.81 -8.67
CA SER A 223 9.25 59.02 -7.31
C SER A 223 9.32 57.70 -6.54
N VAL A 224 10.45 57.42 -5.90
CA VAL A 224 10.66 56.24 -5.03
C VAL A 224 11.18 56.68 -3.66
N HIS A 225 10.91 55.90 -2.60
CA HIS A 225 11.55 56.16 -1.31
C HIS A 225 13.07 55.92 -1.40
N GLU A 226 13.87 56.72 -0.71
CA GLU A 226 15.34 56.54 -0.61
C GLU A 226 15.72 55.12 -0.14
N LYS A 227 14.98 54.58 0.83
CA LYS A 227 15.18 53.20 1.32
C LYS A 227 14.77 52.12 0.32
N CYS A 228 13.82 52.42 -0.58
CA CYS A 228 13.35 51.49 -1.60
C CYS A 228 14.18 51.54 -2.89
N ALA A 229 15.06 52.53 -3.03
CA ALA A 229 15.98 52.66 -4.17
C ALA A 229 17.20 51.73 -4.06
N ASN A 230 17.47 51.14 -2.88
CA ASN A 230 18.61 50.25 -2.60
C ASN A 230 19.96 50.81 -3.11
N LEU A 231 20.16 52.12 -2.96
CA LEU A 231 21.41 52.79 -3.31
C LEU A 231 22.36 52.83 -2.10
N PRO A 232 23.69 52.69 -2.31
CA PRO A 232 24.67 52.86 -1.24
C PRO A 232 24.57 54.28 -0.61
N PRO A 233 24.80 54.43 0.71
CA PRO A 233 24.76 55.73 1.39
C PRO A 233 25.60 56.85 0.74
N PRO A 234 26.83 56.60 0.23
CA PRO A 234 27.62 57.62 -0.46
C PRO A 234 26.94 58.16 -1.72
N THR A 235 26.23 57.30 -2.44
CA THR A 235 25.53 57.65 -3.68
C THR A 235 24.28 58.50 -3.40
N LEU A 236 23.60 58.25 -2.29
CA LEU A 236 22.47 59.07 -1.82
C LEU A 236 22.94 60.48 -1.43
N SER A 237 24.08 60.61 -0.73
CA SER A 237 24.64 61.93 -0.41
C SER A 237 25.07 62.71 -1.66
N SER A 238 25.63 62.05 -2.67
CA SER A 238 26.01 62.69 -3.93
C SER A 238 24.80 63.13 -4.77
N ILE A 239 23.67 62.42 -4.67
CA ILE A 239 22.41 62.84 -5.33
C ILE A 239 21.77 64.01 -4.57
N ALA A 240 21.75 63.96 -3.24
CA ALA A 240 21.22 65.04 -2.40
C ALA A 240 22.00 66.37 -2.52
N GLN A 241 23.31 66.29 -2.79
CA GLN A 241 24.17 67.46 -3.04
C GLN A 241 24.17 67.93 -4.51
N GLY A 242 23.37 67.32 -5.38
CA GLY A 242 23.25 67.74 -6.79
C GLY A 242 24.41 67.32 -7.71
N HIS A 243 25.33 66.47 -7.23
CA HIS A 243 26.49 66.00 -8.00
C HIS A 243 26.17 64.79 -8.90
N SER A 244 25.00 64.16 -8.76
CA SER A 244 24.57 63.04 -9.60
C SER A 244 23.04 62.94 -9.66
N SER A 245 22.49 62.46 -10.77
CA SER A 245 21.04 62.33 -10.97
C SER A 245 20.58 60.88 -10.77
N TYR A 246 19.38 60.70 -10.19
CA TYR A 246 18.80 59.38 -9.98
C TYR A 246 18.07 58.89 -11.24
N LYS A 247 18.43 57.70 -11.74
CA LYS A 247 17.69 56.98 -12.80
C LYS A 247 17.15 55.66 -12.25
N CYS A 248 15.86 55.40 -12.49
CA CYS A 248 15.19 54.18 -12.03
C CYS A 248 15.67 52.94 -12.80
N SER A 249 15.46 51.76 -12.20
CA SER A 249 15.86 50.47 -12.76
C SER A 249 15.30 50.21 -14.16
N GLU A 250 14.08 50.67 -14.45
CA GLU A 250 13.44 50.46 -15.76
C GLU A 250 14.02 51.36 -16.86
N CYS A 251 14.36 52.62 -16.54
CA CYS A 251 15.04 53.52 -17.47
C CYS A 251 16.50 53.10 -17.70
N LYS A 252 17.18 52.58 -16.66
CA LYS A 252 18.50 51.94 -16.83
C LYS A 252 18.44 50.73 -17.75
N LYS A 253 17.42 49.86 -17.63
CA LYS A 253 17.25 48.70 -18.54
C LYS A 253 17.11 49.12 -20.01
N LYS A 254 16.43 50.24 -20.31
CA LYS A 254 16.31 50.76 -21.68
C LYS A 254 17.66 51.18 -22.28
N GLU A 255 18.54 51.75 -21.47
CA GLU A 255 19.92 52.11 -21.84
C GLU A 255 20.81 50.86 -22.06
N PHE A 256 20.61 49.81 -21.25
CA PHE A 256 21.29 48.52 -21.43
C PHE A 256 20.78 47.72 -22.64
N SER A 257 19.49 47.81 -22.98
CA SER A 257 18.94 47.19 -24.20
C SER A 257 19.49 47.81 -25.49
N ALA A 258 19.76 49.12 -25.50
CA ALA A 258 20.40 49.79 -26.64
C ALA A 258 21.86 49.36 -26.84
N LYS A 259 22.59 49.06 -25.75
CA LYS A 259 23.97 48.55 -25.81
C LYS A 259 24.08 47.06 -26.16
N ARG A 260 23.05 46.24 -25.86
CA ARG A 260 23.03 44.80 -26.22
C ARG A 260 22.84 44.53 -27.71
N ALA A 261 22.25 45.47 -28.45
CA ALA A 261 22.05 45.35 -29.90
C ALA A 261 23.37 45.31 -30.71
N SER A 262 24.52 45.64 -30.10
CA SER A 262 25.81 45.68 -30.78
C SER A 262 26.77 44.52 -30.43
N ILE A 263 26.42 43.59 -29.52
CA ILE A 263 27.38 42.59 -28.98
C ILE A 263 26.88 41.13 -29.07
N CYS A 264 25.77 40.83 -29.73
CA CYS A 264 25.35 39.44 -29.93
C CYS A 264 25.08 39.15 -31.42
N GLY A 265 25.94 38.33 -32.02
CA GLY A 265 25.63 37.63 -33.26
C GLY A 265 24.43 36.70 -33.04
N GLU A 266 23.57 36.65 -34.05
CA GLU A 266 22.32 35.87 -34.15
C GLU A 266 21.20 36.25 -33.17
N SER A 267 20.42 37.26 -33.58
CA SER A 267 19.10 37.56 -33.02
C SER A 267 18.06 36.54 -33.54
N TYR A 268 17.69 35.54 -32.74
CA TYR A 268 16.46 34.78 -32.98
C TYR A 268 15.27 35.74 -32.89
N THR A 269 14.58 35.98 -34.01
CA THR A 269 13.36 36.80 -34.02
C THR A 269 12.22 36.08 -33.30
N LEU A 270 11.26 36.81 -32.74
CA LEU A 270 10.10 36.24 -32.03
C LEU A 270 9.31 35.24 -32.89
N GLY A 271 9.30 35.43 -34.21
CA GLY A 271 8.75 34.48 -35.19
C GLY A 271 9.58 33.20 -35.37
N SER A 272 10.90 33.27 -35.28
CA SER A 272 11.77 32.08 -35.29
C SER A 272 11.55 31.19 -34.07
N LEU A 273 11.29 31.80 -32.91
CA LEU A 273 10.91 31.08 -31.68
C LEU A 273 9.51 30.47 -31.78
N HIS A 274 8.54 31.20 -32.34
CA HIS A 274 7.17 30.70 -32.54
C HIS A 274 7.13 29.48 -33.47
N ASN A 275 7.83 29.54 -34.60
CA ASN A 275 7.88 28.42 -35.55
C ASN A 275 8.53 27.17 -34.93
N ARG A 276 9.62 27.33 -34.17
CA ARG A 276 10.24 26.19 -33.46
C ARG A 276 9.36 25.65 -32.34
N LEU A 277 8.54 26.50 -31.69
CA LEU A 277 7.54 26.07 -30.72
C LEU A 277 6.39 25.31 -31.38
N GLU A 278 5.96 25.69 -32.59
CA GLU A 278 4.98 24.93 -33.38
C GLU A 278 5.54 23.58 -33.84
N ASP A 279 6.79 23.54 -34.32
CA ASP A 279 7.47 22.30 -34.70
C ASP A 279 7.61 21.35 -33.51
N LEU A 280 7.97 21.87 -32.33
CA LEU A 280 8.02 21.08 -31.11
C LEU A 280 6.62 20.64 -30.65
N SER A 281 5.61 21.51 -30.76
CA SER A 281 4.23 21.20 -30.40
C SER A 281 3.66 20.08 -31.29
N SER A 282 3.93 20.13 -32.60
CA SER A 282 3.51 19.09 -33.54
C SER A 282 4.23 17.76 -33.28
N LEU A 283 5.55 17.79 -33.08
CA LEU A 283 6.33 16.58 -32.76
C LEU A 283 5.88 15.95 -31.43
N VAL A 284 5.63 16.77 -30.41
CA VAL A 284 5.12 16.31 -29.11
C VAL A 284 3.73 15.70 -29.28
N THR A 285 2.85 16.35 -30.04
CA THR A 285 1.48 15.84 -30.30
C THR A 285 1.54 14.49 -31.02
N GLN A 286 2.37 14.35 -32.06
CA GLN A 286 2.54 13.11 -32.80
C GLN A 286 3.07 11.99 -31.91
N LYS A 287 4.12 12.25 -31.10
CA LYS A 287 4.65 11.25 -30.16
C LYS A 287 3.62 10.86 -29.08
N PHE A 288 2.77 11.79 -28.65
CA PHE A 288 1.68 11.47 -27.73
C PHE A 288 0.62 10.59 -28.40
N GLU A 289 0.28 10.83 -29.66
CA GLU A 289 -0.66 10.00 -30.42
C GLU A 289 -0.12 8.58 -30.64
N ASP A 290 1.15 8.45 -31.00
CA ASP A 290 1.83 7.15 -31.13
C ASP A 290 1.81 6.38 -29.81
N LEU A 291 2.17 7.03 -28.70
CA LEU A 291 2.13 6.41 -27.37
C LEU A 291 0.69 6.03 -26.96
N LEU A 292 -0.30 6.85 -27.31
CA LEU A 292 -1.71 6.52 -27.06
C LEU A 292 -2.16 5.31 -27.89
N LYS A 293 -1.65 5.16 -29.11
CA LYS A 293 -1.92 4.01 -29.95
C LYS A 293 -1.31 2.73 -29.36
N GLU A 294 -0.03 2.76 -28.99
CA GLU A 294 0.64 1.64 -28.31
C GLU A 294 -0.10 1.25 -27.01
N LEU A 295 -0.46 2.24 -26.19
CA LEU A 295 -1.18 2.01 -24.95
C LEU A 295 -2.57 1.39 -25.20
N ARG A 296 -3.26 1.78 -26.28
CA ARG A 296 -4.55 1.18 -26.66
C ARG A 296 -4.38 -0.27 -27.09
N GLU A 297 -3.36 -0.56 -27.90
CA GLU A 297 -3.04 -1.91 -28.35
C GLU A 297 -2.70 -2.83 -27.16
N GLU A 298 -1.87 -2.35 -26.22
CA GLU A 298 -1.56 -3.08 -24.99
C GLU A 298 -2.82 -3.30 -24.13
N ASN A 299 -3.69 -2.30 -23.99
CA ASN A 299 -4.95 -2.48 -23.25
C ASN A 299 -5.88 -3.51 -23.90
N VAL A 300 -5.92 -3.59 -25.24
CA VAL A 300 -6.68 -4.62 -25.95
C VAL A 300 -6.07 -5.99 -25.69
N ALA A 301 -4.74 -6.12 -25.80
CA ALA A 301 -4.03 -7.37 -25.50
C ALA A 301 -4.26 -7.84 -24.06
N LEU A 302 -4.20 -6.92 -23.09
CA LEU A 302 -4.47 -7.20 -21.68
C LEU A 302 -5.92 -7.64 -21.45
N ARG A 303 -6.90 -6.99 -22.09
CA ARG A 303 -8.31 -7.40 -22.02
C ARG A 303 -8.54 -8.80 -22.61
N ASN A 304 -7.93 -9.10 -23.74
CA ASN A 304 -8.01 -10.43 -24.35
C ASN A 304 -7.41 -11.48 -23.41
N ARG A 305 -6.24 -11.17 -22.82
CA ARG A 305 -5.62 -12.06 -21.84
C ARG A 305 -6.47 -12.25 -20.58
N GLN A 306 -7.15 -11.20 -20.12
CA GLN A 306 -8.07 -11.28 -19.01
C GLN A 306 -9.25 -12.21 -19.34
N CYS A 307 -9.85 -12.08 -20.53
CA CYS A 307 -10.91 -12.97 -20.99
C CYS A 307 -10.45 -14.44 -21.03
N GLU A 308 -9.27 -14.72 -21.58
CA GLU A 308 -8.70 -16.08 -21.61
C GLU A 308 -8.50 -16.66 -20.20
N LEU A 309 -8.08 -15.83 -19.24
CA LEU A 309 -7.89 -16.26 -17.86
C LEU A 309 -9.22 -16.50 -17.15
N GLU A 310 -10.24 -15.68 -17.42
CA GLU A 310 -11.60 -15.87 -16.89
C GLU A 310 -12.21 -17.18 -17.40
N GLU A 311 -12.06 -17.49 -18.69
CA GLU A 311 -12.51 -18.77 -19.27
C GLU A 311 -11.80 -19.97 -18.64
N LYS A 312 -10.48 -19.89 -18.44
CA LYS A 312 -9.70 -20.93 -17.76
C LYS A 312 -10.13 -21.11 -16.30
N ASN A 313 -10.42 -20.03 -15.58
CA ASN A 313 -10.90 -20.11 -14.20
C ASN A 313 -12.24 -20.85 -14.13
N VAL A 314 -13.20 -20.52 -15.01
CA VAL A 314 -14.47 -21.23 -15.08
C VAL A 314 -14.27 -22.72 -15.40
N GLN A 315 -13.33 -23.05 -16.28
CA GLN A 315 -12.99 -24.44 -16.57
C GLN A 315 -12.38 -25.18 -15.37
N HIS A 316 -11.49 -24.51 -14.63
CA HIS A 316 -10.89 -25.07 -13.41
C HIS A 316 -11.92 -25.29 -12.31
N GLU A 317 -12.85 -24.36 -12.09
CA GLU A 317 -13.96 -24.51 -11.13
C GLU A 317 -14.83 -25.72 -11.46
N ARG A 318 -15.19 -25.91 -12.74
CA ARG A 318 -15.94 -27.10 -13.17
C ARG A 318 -15.18 -28.40 -12.90
N ARG A 319 -13.85 -28.40 -13.12
CA ARG A 319 -13.01 -29.57 -12.85
C ARG A 319 -12.88 -29.85 -11.36
N ILE A 320 -12.81 -28.83 -10.51
CA ILE A 320 -12.80 -28.98 -9.05
C ILE A 320 -14.08 -29.65 -8.60
N LEU A 321 -15.24 -29.15 -9.01
CA LEU A 321 -16.54 -29.76 -8.65
C LEU A 321 -16.64 -31.21 -9.09
N ALA A 322 -16.23 -31.53 -10.33
CA ALA A 322 -16.24 -32.91 -10.82
C ALA A 322 -15.29 -33.84 -10.04
N LEU A 323 -14.11 -33.34 -9.64
CA LEU A 323 -13.16 -34.11 -8.83
C LEU A 323 -13.67 -34.30 -7.40
N GLU A 324 -14.30 -33.29 -6.80
CA GLU A 324 -14.90 -33.41 -5.47
C GLU A 324 -16.02 -34.46 -5.45
N GLU A 325 -16.86 -34.50 -6.48
CA GLU A 325 -17.89 -35.53 -6.65
C GLU A 325 -17.28 -36.94 -6.77
N GLN A 326 -16.23 -37.10 -7.59
CA GLN A 326 -15.51 -38.36 -7.73
C GLN A 326 -14.86 -38.82 -6.43
N VAL A 327 -14.20 -37.90 -5.71
CA VAL A 327 -13.57 -38.19 -4.41
C VAL A 327 -14.62 -38.60 -3.39
N PHE A 328 -15.79 -37.93 -3.37
CA PHE A 328 -16.90 -38.30 -2.51
C PHE A 328 -17.43 -39.70 -2.82
N ALA A 329 -17.62 -40.02 -4.11
CA ALA A 329 -18.09 -41.33 -4.54
C ALA A 329 -17.09 -42.43 -4.16
N LEU A 330 -15.80 -42.25 -4.48
CA LEU A 330 -14.74 -43.20 -4.16
C LEU A 330 -14.57 -43.38 -2.64
N SER A 331 -14.61 -42.30 -1.87
CA SER A 331 -14.54 -42.33 -0.40
C SER A 331 -15.74 -43.08 0.22
N SER A 332 -16.92 -42.93 -0.37
CA SER A 332 -18.13 -43.64 0.09
C SER A 332 -18.09 -45.12 -0.25
N GLU A 333 -17.59 -45.49 -1.43
CA GLU A 333 -17.36 -46.89 -1.82
C GLU A 333 -16.26 -47.54 -0.96
N ALA A 334 -15.17 -46.83 -0.67
CA ALA A 334 -14.11 -47.31 0.21
C ALA A 334 -14.61 -47.53 1.64
N ASP A 335 -15.41 -46.60 2.19
CA ASP A 335 -16.04 -46.78 3.51
C ASP A 335 -16.99 -47.99 3.52
N TYR A 336 -17.77 -48.17 2.46
CA TYR A 336 -18.67 -49.32 2.34
C TYR A 336 -17.91 -50.65 2.36
N ARG A 337 -16.86 -50.78 1.52
CA ARG A 337 -16.01 -51.98 1.49
C ARG A 337 -15.33 -52.25 2.83
N MET A 338 -14.73 -51.22 3.43
CA MET A 338 -14.06 -51.35 4.73
C MET A 338 -15.05 -51.70 5.85
N GLN A 339 -16.28 -51.16 5.82
CA GLN A 339 -17.28 -51.55 6.82
C GLN A 339 -17.75 -52.99 6.62
N ARG A 340 -17.83 -53.49 5.38
CA ARG A 340 -18.17 -54.90 5.11
C ARG A 340 -17.15 -55.85 5.72
N GLU A 341 -15.86 -55.55 5.61
CA GLU A 341 -14.80 -56.34 6.26
C GLU A 341 -14.93 -56.33 7.80
N ASN A 342 -15.47 -55.25 8.36
CA ASN A 342 -15.70 -55.11 9.79
C ASN A 342 -17.00 -55.80 10.28
N LEU A 343 -17.86 -56.33 9.40
CA LEU A 343 -19.13 -56.97 9.80
C LEU A 343 -18.94 -58.24 10.64
N ALA A 344 -17.79 -58.89 10.54
CA ALA A 344 -17.40 -60.02 11.38
C ALA A 344 -16.38 -59.61 12.47
N SER A 345 -16.26 -58.31 12.77
CA SER A 345 -15.28 -57.80 13.75
C SER A 345 -15.96 -57.12 14.94
N VAL A 346 -15.38 -57.35 16.13
CA VAL A 346 -15.80 -56.76 17.40
C VAL A 346 -14.62 -55.98 17.98
N GLU A 347 -14.91 -54.85 18.62
CA GLU A 347 -13.93 -54.13 19.43
C GLU A 347 -14.28 -54.22 20.92
N VAL A 348 -13.29 -54.56 21.75
CA VAL A 348 -13.38 -54.58 23.20
C VAL A 348 -12.48 -53.49 23.76
N GLN A 349 -13.07 -52.46 24.34
CA GLN A 349 -12.34 -51.31 24.89
C GLN A 349 -12.09 -51.48 26.39
N ASN A 350 -11.01 -50.82 26.84
CA ASN A 350 -10.59 -50.73 28.24
C ASN A 350 -10.03 -52.04 28.80
N ILE A 351 -9.27 -52.78 27.99
CA ILE A 351 -8.57 -53.99 28.47
C ILE A 351 -7.35 -53.59 29.32
N PRO A 352 -7.22 -54.09 30.56
CA PRO A 352 -6.02 -53.89 31.40
C PRO A 352 -4.74 -54.38 30.72
N ASN A 353 -3.62 -53.69 30.95
CA ASN A 353 -2.33 -54.08 30.36
C ASN A 353 -1.86 -55.46 30.86
N GLU A 354 -2.20 -55.81 32.11
CA GLU A 354 -1.75 -57.05 32.74
C GLU A 354 -2.35 -58.30 32.11
N LEU A 355 -3.47 -58.16 31.39
CA LEU A 355 -4.17 -59.28 30.74
C LEU A 355 -3.70 -59.53 29.30
N LEU A 356 -2.89 -58.63 28.73
CA LEU A 356 -2.44 -58.75 27.34
C LEU A 356 -1.40 -59.86 27.18
N ARG A 357 -1.53 -60.61 26.07
CA ARG A 357 -0.64 -61.72 25.70
C ARG A 357 0.03 -61.45 24.36
N GLU A 358 1.05 -62.22 24.00
CA GLU A 358 1.67 -62.18 22.65
C GLU A 358 0.63 -62.52 21.56
N ASN A 359 -0.17 -63.57 21.78
CA ASN A 359 -1.33 -63.90 20.99
C ASN A 359 -2.61 -63.67 21.81
N ASN A 360 -3.42 -62.69 21.40
CA ASN A 360 -4.61 -62.29 22.15
C ASN A 360 -5.88 -63.05 21.73
N VAL A 361 -5.79 -64.12 20.93
CA VAL A 361 -6.94 -64.95 20.55
C VAL A 361 -7.54 -65.65 21.76
N GLU A 362 -6.70 -66.22 22.64
CA GLU A 362 -7.16 -66.84 23.88
C GLU A 362 -7.80 -65.82 24.83
N LEU A 363 -7.19 -64.64 24.94
CA LEU A 363 -7.75 -63.53 25.72
C LEU A 363 -9.12 -63.11 25.19
N ALA A 364 -9.29 -63.06 23.86
CA ALA A 364 -10.58 -62.74 23.25
C ALA A 364 -11.66 -63.77 23.61
N ALA A 365 -11.33 -65.07 23.55
CA ALA A 365 -12.25 -66.14 23.96
C ALA A 365 -12.58 -66.05 25.47
N GLU A 366 -11.57 -65.80 26.32
CA GLU A 366 -11.77 -65.60 27.76
C GLU A 366 -12.69 -64.42 28.06
N VAL A 367 -12.51 -63.30 27.35
CA VAL A 367 -13.40 -62.13 27.45
C VAL A 367 -14.84 -62.51 27.13
N PHE A 368 -15.09 -63.26 26.05
CA PHE A 368 -16.44 -63.65 25.66
C PHE A 368 -17.07 -64.68 26.61
N ASN A 369 -16.28 -65.68 27.05
CA ASN A 369 -16.74 -66.70 27.99
C ASN A 369 -17.00 -66.10 29.38
N SER A 370 -16.01 -65.47 29.99
CA SER A 370 -16.11 -64.99 31.39
C SER A 370 -16.94 -63.71 31.51
N ALA A 371 -16.75 -62.74 30.60
CA ALA A 371 -17.43 -61.46 30.73
C ALA A 371 -18.84 -61.47 30.14
N LEU A 372 -19.10 -62.22 29.05
CA LEU A 372 -20.40 -62.25 28.38
C LEU A 372 -21.22 -63.53 28.58
N ASP A 373 -20.63 -64.59 29.14
CA ASP A 373 -21.27 -65.92 29.25
C ASP A 373 -21.63 -66.51 27.88
N VAL A 374 -20.74 -66.33 26.91
CA VAL A 374 -20.90 -66.85 25.54
C VAL A 374 -19.73 -67.76 25.23
N ASP A 375 -20.02 -69.05 25.08
CA ASP A 375 -19.04 -70.01 24.57
C ASP A 375 -18.67 -69.67 23.12
N VAL A 376 -17.43 -69.23 22.93
CA VAL A 376 -16.81 -68.96 21.62
C VAL A 376 -15.54 -69.79 21.53
N ALA A 377 -15.50 -70.74 20.60
CA ALA A 377 -14.35 -71.59 20.42
C ALA A 377 -13.17 -70.81 19.81
N LEU A 378 -11.94 -71.18 20.15
CA LEU A 378 -10.73 -70.59 19.55
C LEU A 378 -10.72 -70.73 18.01
N SER A 379 -11.36 -71.79 17.49
CA SER A 379 -11.51 -72.02 16.05
C SER A 379 -12.48 -71.06 15.37
N GLU A 380 -13.32 -70.32 16.10
CA GLU A 380 -14.26 -69.31 15.58
C GLU A 380 -13.62 -67.91 15.49
N ILE A 381 -12.46 -67.70 16.12
CA ILE A 381 -11.70 -66.46 16.09
C ILE A 381 -10.63 -66.56 15.00
N GLU A 382 -10.63 -65.61 14.07
CA GLU A 382 -9.63 -65.55 13.00
C GLU A 382 -8.35 -64.87 13.49
N ASN A 383 -8.48 -63.73 14.17
CA ASN A 383 -7.36 -62.95 14.69
C ASN A 383 -7.81 -62.01 15.82
N ALA A 384 -6.91 -61.69 16.73
CA ALA A 384 -7.13 -60.70 17.79
C ALA A 384 -5.87 -59.86 18.02
N HIS A 385 -5.98 -58.54 17.85
CA HIS A 385 -4.87 -57.61 17.99
C HIS A 385 -5.23 -56.38 18.81
N VAL A 386 -4.24 -55.79 19.48
CA VAL A 386 -4.43 -54.64 20.37
C VAL A 386 -4.13 -53.34 19.64
N MET A 387 -5.00 -52.36 19.81
CA MET A 387 -4.81 -50.97 19.38
C MET A 387 -4.89 -50.05 20.60
N LYS A 388 -4.06 -49.01 20.66
CA LYS A 388 -4.12 -48.00 21.73
C LYS A 388 -5.02 -46.82 21.34
N ILE A 389 -5.85 -46.35 22.27
CA ILE A 389 -6.86 -45.30 22.06
C ILE A 389 -6.75 -44.20 23.13
N GLY A 390 -7.10 -42.97 22.75
CA GLY A 390 -7.17 -41.78 23.61
C GLY A 390 -6.10 -40.73 23.27
N SER A 391 -6.24 -39.53 23.82
CA SER A 391 -5.33 -38.38 23.58
C SER A 391 -3.87 -38.69 23.91
N GLU A 392 -3.65 -39.61 24.85
CA GLU A 392 -2.31 -40.11 25.24
C GLU A 392 -2.13 -41.62 24.97
N ARG A 393 -3.03 -42.25 24.20
CA ARG A 393 -2.97 -43.70 23.89
C ARG A 393 -2.92 -44.61 25.13
N LYS A 394 -3.55 -44.20 26.23
CA LYS A 394 -3.50 -44.90 27.53
C LYS A 394 -4.43 -46.11 27.63
N LYS A 395 -5.47 -46.20 26.80
CA LYS A 395 -6.48 -47.29 26.88
C LYS A 395 -6.27 -48.30 25.77
N ASN A 396 -6.30 -49.58 26.11
CA ASN A 396 -6.22 -50.66 25.12
C ASN A 396 -7.60 -50.98 24.57
N MET A 397 -7.66 -51.17 23.26
CA MET A 397 -8.78 -51.74 22.53
C MET A 397 -8.32 -53.01 21.84
N LEU A 398 -8.91 -54.14 22.21
CA LEU A 398 -8.72 -55.39 21.51
C LEU A 398 -9.69 -55.46 20.34
N VAL A 399 -9.16 -55.59 19.13
CA VAL A 399 -9.93 -55.79 17.90
C VAL A 399 -9.89 -57.26 17.57
N VAL A 400 -11.06 -57.89 17.56
CA VAL A 400 -11.23 -59.32 17.33
C VAL A 400 -11.94 -59.53 16.01
N LYS A 401 -11.30 -60.23 15.09
CA LYS A 401 -11.87 -60.66 13.82
C LYS A 401 -12.36 -62.11 13.97
N LEU A 402 -13.61 -62.34 13.63
CA LEU A 402 -14.29 -63.63 13.76
C LEU A 402 -14.46 -64.27 12.38
N LYS A 403 -14.57 -65.59 12.34
CA LYS A 403 -14.77 -66.32 11.08
C LYS A 403 -16.13 -66.09 10.43
N SER A 404 -17.14 -65.68 11.20
CA SER A 404 -18.48 -65.41 10.67
C SER A 404 -19.19 -64.26 11.37
N GLU A 405 -20.06 -63.59 10.64
CA GLU A 405 -20.96 -62.56 11.17
C GLU A 405 -21.97 -63.15 12.18
N GLY A 406 -22.27 -64.45 12.07
CA GLY A 406 -23.12 -65.17 13.02
C GLY A 406 -22.53 -65.18 14.43
N VAL A 407 -21.22 -65.45 14.55
CA VAL A 407 -20.51 -65.41 15.84
C VAL A 407 -20.50 -63.98 16.40
N LYS A 408 -20.27 -62.97 15.55
CA LYS A 408 -20.38 -61.55 15.98
C LYS A 408 -21.77 -61.26 16.53
N THR A 409 -22.81 -61.70 15.83
CA THR A 409 -24.21 -61.46 16.21
C THR A 409 -24.53 -62.12 17.55
N LYS A 410 -24.07 -63.36 17.77
CA LYS A 410 -24.15 -64.07 19.06
C LYS A 410 -23.54 -63.24 20.20
N ILE A 411 -22.30 -62.75 20.02
CA ILE A 411 -21.58 -61.94 21.01
C ILE A 411 -22.31 -60.61 21.30
N ILE A 412 -22.75 -59.88 20.27
CA ILE A 412 -23.42 -58.58 20.45
C ILE A 412 -24.78 -58.73 21.13
N ASN A 413 -25.53 -59.81 20.82
CA ASN A 413 -26.81 -60.10 21.47
C ASN A 413 -26.62 -60.49 22.93
N ALA A 414 -25.68 -61.37 23.26
CA ALA A 414 -25.36 -61.70 24.65
C ALA A 414 -24.93 -60.46 25.46
N ARG A 415 -24.14 -59.56 24.84
CA ARG A 415 -23.82 -58.26 25.44
C ARG A 415 -25.06 -57.41 25.69
N ARG A 416 -26.07 -57.41 24.80
CA ARG A 416 -27.35 -56.69 25.02
C ARG A 416 -28.10 -57.32 26.19
N GLU A 417 -28.20 -58.64 26.24
CA GLU A 417 -28.88 -59.38 27.31
C GLU A 417 -28.21 -59.18 28.67
N LYS A 418 -26.89 -59.29 28.75
CA LYS A 418 -26.14 -59.10 30.00
C LYS A 418 -26.24 -57.68 30.55
N ASN A 419 -26.29 -56.67 29.67
CA ASN A 419 -26.58 -55.30 30.11
C ASN A 419 -28.02 -55.16 30.62
N ARG A 420 -29.01 -55.86 30.04
CA ARG A 420 -30.39 -55.84 30.57
C ARG A 420 -30.48 -56.55 31.93
N SER A 421 -29.86 -57.72 32.07
CA SER A 421 -29.89 -58.49 33.32
C SER A 421 -29.18 -57.77 34.46
N ASN A 422 -28.12 -57.01 34.17
CA ASN A 422 -27.38 -56.21 35.14
C ASN A 422 -27.91 -54.76 35.28
N ASN A 423 -29.15 -54.49 34.88
CA ASN A 423 -29.78 -53.15 34.94
C ASN A 423 -28.87 -52.02 34.40
N TYR A 424 -28.16 -52.29 33.31
CA TYR A 424 -27.21 -51.40 32.64
C TYR A 424 -25.98 -50.97 33.49
N GLY A 425 -25.64 -51.71 34.54
CA GLY A 425 -24.44 -51.50 35.36
C GLY A 425 -23.11 -51.64 34.59
N GLY A 426 -23.13 -52.37 33.47
CA GLY A 426 -22.01 -52.59 32.57
C GLY A 426 -21.51 -54.04 32.57
N ILE A 427 -20.45 -54.28 31.79
CA ILE A 427 -19.78 -55.58 31.67
C ILE A 427 -18.41 -55.46 32.32
N PHE A 428 -18.02 -56.48 33.09
CA PHE A 428 -16.79 -56.48 33.87
C PHE A 428 -15.95 -57.70 33.52
N LEU A 429 -14.64 -57.49 33.45
CA LEU A 429 -13.63 -58.53 33.32
C LEU A 429 -12.60 -58.31 34.44
N SER A 430 -12.43 -59.30 35.31
CA SER A 430 -11.51 -59.22 36.45
C SER A 430 -11.67 -57.94 37.29
N GLY A 431 -12.94 -57.51 37.50
CA GLY A 431 -13.28 -56.30 38.25
C GLY A 431 -13.19 -54.99 37.45
N VAL A 432 -12.65 -54.99 36.22
CA VAL A 432 -12.54 -53.80 35.37
C VAL A 432 -13.71 -53.72 34.40
N LYS A 433 -14.35 -52.55 34.32
CA LYS A 433 -15.44 -52.29 33.37
C LYS A 433 -14.91 -52.23 31.94
N ILE A 434 -15.42 -53.09 31.08
CA ILE A 434 -15.07 -53.17 29.66
C ILE A 434 -16.25 -52.79 28.76
N PHE A 435 -15.97 -52.41 27.52
CA PHE A 435 -17.00 -52.08 26.53
C PHE A 435 -16.83 -52.92 25.28
N VAL A 436 -17.81 -53.77 24.99
CA VAL A 436 -17.85 -54.59 23.77
C VAL A 436 -18.75 -53.89 22.76
N ASN A 437 -18.22 -53.54 21.59
CA ASN A 437 -18.95 -52.85 20.53
C ASN A 437 -18.68 -53.49 19.16
N GLU A 438 -19.58 -53.26 18.21
CA GLU A 438 -19.32 -53.57 16.80
C GLU A 438 -18.19 -52.68 16.27
N ARG A 439 -17.32 -53.25 15.42
CA ARG A 439 -16.24 -52.47 14.81
C ARG A 439 -16.79 -51.56 13.72
N LEU A 440 -16.54 -50.26 13.88
CA LEU A 440 -16.92 -49.24 12.90
C LEU A 440 -15.70 -48.59 12.25
N THR A 441 -15.86 -48.20 10.98
CA THR A 441 -14.91 -47.32 10.27
C THR A 441 -14.77 -45.98 10.99
N LYS A 442 -13.73 -45.21 10.65
CA LYS A 442 -13.54 -43.86 11.19
C LYS A 442 -14.75 -42.95 10.88
N ARG A 443 -15.16 -42.91 9.60
CA ARG A 443 -16.29 -42.11 9.12
C ARG A 443 -17.60 -42.48 9.84
N ARG A 444 -17.86 -43.76 10.06
CA ARG A 444 -19.08 -44.21 10.77
C ARG A 444 -19.04 -43.96 12.28
N ARG A 445 -17.86 -43.99 12.91
CA ARG A 445 -17.71 -43.55 14.32
C ARG A 445 -17.99 -42.05 14.49
N GLU A 446 -17.48 -41.23 13.57
CA GLU A 446 -17.79 -39.79 13.52
C GLU A 446 -19.30 -39.58 13.30
N MET A 447 -19.90 -40.31 12.37
CA MET A 447 -21.35 -40.31 12.14
C MET A 447 -22.15 -40.70 13.38
N LEU A 448 -21.72 -41.74 14.10
CA LEU A 448 -22.36 -42.15 15.36
C LEU A 448 -22.25 -41.06 16.44
N SER A 449 -21.11 -40.39 16.53
CA SER A 449 -20.92 -39.26 17.46
C SER A 449 -21.86 -38.11 17.13
N MET A 450 -21.92 -37.71 15.86
CA MET A 450 -22.84 -36.69 15.37
C MET A 450 -24.31 -37.08 15.59
N ALA A 451 -24.65 -38.35 15.32
CA ALA A 451 -25.99 -38.89 15.53
C ALA A 451 -26.39 -38.82 17.02
N ARG A 452 -25.49 -39.16 17.94
CA ARG A 452 -25.76 -39.05 19.39
C ARG A 452 -25.91 -37.60 19.84
N GLU A 453 -25.08 -36.69 19.33
CA GLU A 453 -25.20 -35.27 19.64
C GLU A 453 -26.52 -34.70 19.12
N ARG A 454 -26.85 -34.98 17.86
CA ARG A 454 -28.09 -34.53 17.21
C ARG A 454 -29.31 -35.18 17.84
N GLY A 455 -29.21 -36.44 18.25
CA GLY A 455 -30.26 -37.17 18.96
C GLY A 455 -30.61 -36.51 20.28
N ARG A 456 -29.62 -36.02 21.05
CA ARG A 456 -29.87 -35.24 22.28
C ARG A 456 -30.56 -33.90 21.98
N LYS A 457 -30.15 -33.20 20.92
CA LYS A 457 -30.75 -31.91 20.52
C LYS A 457 -32.19 -32.04 20.01
N LEU A 458 -32.51 -33.15 19.34
CA LEU A 458 -33.81 -33.40 18.70
C LEU A 458 -34.70 -34.38 19.48
N ASP A 459 -34.33 -34.72 20.72
CA ASP A 459 -35.08 -35.61 21.62
C ASP A 459 -35.37 -37.01 21.04
N PHE A 460 -34.36 -37.63 20.42
CA PHE A 460 -34.41 -39.04 20.03
C PHE A 460 -34.04 -39.93 21.22
N LYS A 461 -34.96 -40.84 21.62
CA LYS A 461 -34.77 -41.74 22.77
C LYS A 461 -33.69 -42.81 22.54
N PHE A 462 -33.50 -43.28 21.31
CA PHE A 462 -32.57 -44.38 21.01
C PHE A 462 -31.62 -44.05 19.86
N VAL A 463 -30.33 -44.28 20.06
CA VAL A 463 -29.28 -44.21 19.03
C VAL A 463 -28.37 -45.42 19.19
N TRP A 464 -28.32 -46.30 18.20
CA TRP A 464 -27.54 -47.54 18.28
C TRP A 464 -26.90 -47.90 16.94
N VAL A 465 -26.05 -48.93 16.98
CA VAL A 465 -25.42 -49.52 15.81
C VAL A 465 -25.98 -50.91 15.64
N ASP A 466 -26.24 -51.27 14.39
CA ASP A 466 -26.74 -52.58 13.99
C ASP A 466 -26.15 -52.96 12.63
N ASN A 467 -25.31 -53.99 12.60
CA ASN A 467 -24.60 -54.43 11.39
C ASN A 467 -23.85 -53.30 10.69
N GLY A 468 -23.11 -52.52 11.49
CA GLY A 468 -22.35 -51.38 11.01
C GLY A 468 -23.19 -50.15 10.61
N VAL A 469 -24.52 -50.22 10.66
CA VAL A 469 -25.42 -49.09 10.34
C VAL A 469 -25.78 -48.35 11.62
N VAL A 470 -25.64 -47.02 11.60
CA VAL A 470 -26.10 -46.14 12.69
C VAL A 470 -27.61 -45.93 12.54
N LYS A 471 -28.37 -46.35 13.55
CA LYS A 471 -29.82 -46.22 13.61
C LYS A 471 -30.22 -45.27 14.72
N MET A 472 -31.27 -44.50 14.49
CA MET A 472 -31.86 -43.57 15.46
C MET A 472 -33.36 -43.78 15.48
N ARG A 473 -33.97 -43.69 16.67
CA ARG A 473 -35.41 -43.86 16.86
C ARG A 473 -35.92 -42.91 17.94
N LYS A 474 -37.07 -42.29 17.66
CA LYS A 474 -37.64 -41.26 18.55
C LYS A 474 -38.45 -41.87 19.69
N ARG A 475 -39.33 -42.84 19.41
CA ARG A 475 -40.21 -43.51 20.39
C ARG A 475 -40.21 -45.02 20.15
N GLU A 476 -40.70 -45.82 21.09
CA GLU A 476 -40.94 -47.25 20.81
C GLU A 476 -42.07 -47.40 19.80
N GLY A 477 -41.81 -48.10 18.69
CA GLY A 477 -42.82 -48.44 17.66
C GLY A 477 -42.78 -47.61 16.37
N GLU A 478 -41.99 -46.53 16.29
CA GLU A 478 -41.85 -45.67 15.09
C GLU A 478 -40.41 -45.64 14.55
#